data_AF-U6LY82-F1
#
_entry.id   AF-U6LY82-F1
#
_cell.length_a   1.000
_cell.length_b   1.000
_cell.length_c   1.000
_cell.angle_alpha   90.00
_cell.angle_beta   90.00
_cell.angle_gamma   90.00
#
_symmetry.space_group_name_H-M   'P 1'
#
loop_
_entity.id
_entity.type
_entity.pdbx_description
1 polymer ?
#
loop_
_entity_poly.entity_id
_entity_poly.type
_entity_poly.pdbx_seq_one_letter_code
_entity_poly.pdbx_strand_id
1 'polypeptide(L)'
;MKVVRFFPVSIPVLSLVFKSFPGWLGAPDARGLLMAPGALNRGPWRPSVAATNGAAPRGGAYVLLQQQLQEHEQQARQQHLQWEQQQHRPKVTVSQHADSPEDEANARFYEAEAKIEVTAQCRSRDEVFQALKEAIRIRPLLSRKHRELLANTVKAMVSDYRSSYYIISGAHAVLLAAGPAWRTAKEKGAPAAACRAAAAAAAGLTLAGVSPSEAAETAADTAVSKGLGATRNLVARHKVYQQRQQSAAAAAAALQRAQAAAAAAADDDSSTGEPEGDAPSPLLPPSSSSSNGDGSSSSNSSSSSDKIGNAPDSAAARIQGLTMPQQLLETVTAEAVLPYQEYFIKRLEAFLRRLISEVRELAHKIHNIVNCALLPAADSTEAKVFYLQLNADVSRYVSQVVTDSEECEHFRKQSLGFYRNALALFEQSEQNRKKERQTSQQEGEDTPEVPLSVKMGLVLNYAVLLHDEPGGAQQAIAALAAQFREAVETVVHIADAEEGRRVMMVMSLLRGNVEAWCQEVGRDDATTLLGLNDSSGLL
;
A
#
# COMPACT_ATOMS: atom_id res chain seq x y z
N MET A 1 -33.97 10.15 -23.62
CA MET A 1 -32.96 11.21 -23.83
C MET A 1 -33.07 12.25 -22.72
N LYS A 2 -32.21 12.16 -21.70
CA LYS A 2 -31.84 13.26 -20.79
C LYS A 2 -30.41 12.98 -20.31
N VAL A 3 -29.53 13.92 -20.63
CA VAL A 3 -28.09 13.91 -20.34
C VAL A 3 -27.90 14.28 -18.87
N VAL A 4 -27.26 13.41 -18.08
CA VAL A 4 -26.74 13.77 -16.75
C VAL A 4 -25.22 13.88 -16.89
N ARG A 5 -24.71 15.10 -16.74
CA ARG A 5 -23.28 15.43 -16.80
C ARG A 5 -22.60 14.97 -15.50
N PHE A 6 -21.57 14.14 -15.64
CA PHE A 6 -20.61 13.84 -14.58
C PHE A 6 -19.67 15.04 -14.38
N PHE A 7 -19.56 15.52 -13.13
CA PHE A 7 -18.49 16.42 -12.69
C PHE A 7 -17.25 15.60 -12.32
N PRO A 8 -16.03 16.04 -12.66
CA PRO A 8 -14.81 15.34 -12.28
C PRO A 8 -14.47 15.60 -10.80
N VAL A 9 -14.10 14.52 -10.13
CA VAL A 9 -13.57 14.46 -8.76
C VAL A 9 -12.23 15.22 -8.72
N SER A 10 -12.17 16.29 -7.92
CA SER A 10 -10.92 17.01 -7.62
C SER A 10 -10.01 16.13 -6.75
N ILE A 11 -8.84 15.80 -7.29
CA ILE A 11 -7.72 15.20 -6.56
C ILE A 11 -6.95 16.33 -5.85
N PRO A 12 -6.82 16.35 -4.52
CA PRO A 12 -6.19 17.47 -3.80
C PRO A 12 -4.65 17.49 -3.90
N VAL A 13 -4.02 16.52 -4.57
CA VAL A 13 -2.55 16.38 -4.66
C VAL A 13 -1.90 17.46 -5.54
N LEU A 14 -2.61 18.03 -6.51
CA LEU A 14 -2.06 19.09 -7.39
C LEU A 14 -2.01 20.47 -6.73
N SER A 15 -2.78 20.72 -5.67
CA SER A 15 -2.81 22.03 -5.02
C SER A 15 -1.66 22.26 -4.03
N LEU A 16 -0.98 21.20 -3.57
CA LEU A 16 0.12 21.34 -2.59
C LEU A 16 1.48 21.67 -3.21
N VAL A 17 1.67 21.40 -4.51
CA VAL A 17 2.95 21.66 -5.19
C VAL A 17 3.19 23.16 -5.44
N PHE A 18 2.15 24.00 -5.43
CA PHE A 18 2.25 25.42 -5.80
C PHE A 18 1.66 26.45 -4.80
N LYS A 19 1.15 26.05 -3.63
CA LYS A 19 0.50 26.98 -2.67
C LYS A 19 1.22 27.21 -1.34
N SER A 20 2.50 26.90 -1.23
CA SER A 20 3.31 27.34 -0.09
C SER A 20 4.30 28.42 -0.54
N PHE A 21 4.07 29.64 -0.02
CA PHE A 21 4.88 30.87 -0.10
C PHE A 21 4.60 31.83 -1.29
N PRO A 22 4.09 33.06 -1.04
CA PRO A 22 3.94 34.10 -2.05
C PRO A 22 5.24 34.93 -2.15
N GLY A 23 5.77 35.07 -3.36
CA GLY A 23 6.90 35.96 -3.59
C GLY A 23 7.40 35.92 -5.03
N TRP A 24 7.07 36.98 -5.77
CA TRP A 24 7.70 37.43 -7.01
C TRP A 24 7.31 36.76 -8.34
N LEU A 25 6.33 37.36 -8.99
CA LEU A 25 6.29 37.56 -10.44
C LEU A 25 6.65 39.03 -10.71
N GLY A 26 7.80 39.26 -11.34
CA GLY A 26 8.24 40.59 -11.80
C GLY A 26 9.33 40.43 -12.84
N ALA A 27 8.96 40.57 -14.11
CA ALA A 27 9.87 40.63 -15.25
C ALA A 27 10.67 41.96 -15.23
N PRO A 28 11.82 42.05 -15.94
CA PRO A 28 12.82 43.09 -15.72
C PRO A 28 12.53 44.37 -16.52
N ASP A 29 12.82 45.53 -15.94
CA ASP A 29 12.74 46.82 -16.64
C ASP A 29 14.12 47.34 -17.06
N ALA A 30 14.17 47.86 -18.28
CA ALA A 30 15.31 48.52 -18.88
C ALA A 30 15.28 50.03 -18.60
N ARG A 31 16.41 50.54 -18.10
CA ARG A 31 16.98 51.91 -18.15
C ARG A 31 16.07 53.08 -18.60
N GLY A 32 16.02 54.13 -17.76
CA GLY A 32 16.14 55.50 -18.26
C GLY A 32 15.46 56.64 -17.48
N LEU A 33 16.29 57.43 -16.78
CA LEU A 33 16.20 58.89 -16.58
C LEU A 33 15.26 59.55 -15.52
N LEU A 34 15.94 60.33 -14.66
CA LEU A 34 15.62 61.68 -14.12
C LEU A 34 14.70 61.88 -12.89
N MET A 35 15.38 62.14 -11.76
CA MET A 35 15.28 63.31 -10.85
C MET A 35 13.90 63.84 -10.34
N ALA A 36 13.74 63.69 -9.01
CA ALA A 36 13.35 64.71 -8.01
C ALA A 36 11.86 65.14 -7.82
N PRO A 37 11.49 65.61 -6.60
CA PRO A 37 10.18 65.32 -5.97
C PRO A 37 9.26 66.54 -5.79
N GLY A 38 7.96 66.30 -5.53
CA GLY A 38 7.04 67.38 -5.14
C GLY A 38 5.66 66.89 -4.71
N ALA A 39 5.30 67.20 -3.47
CA ALA A 39 3.99 67.00 -2.85
C ALA A 39 2.91 67.93 -3.43
N LEU A 40 1.64 67.52 -3.39
CA LEU A 40 0.54 68.19 -2.65
C LEU A 40 -0.87 67.81 -3.13
N ASN A 41 -1.73 67.62 -2.12
CA ASN A 41 -3.19 67.61 -2.13
C ASN A 41 -3.86 68.68 -3.02
N ARG A 42 -5.00 68.34 -3.62
CA ARG A 42 -6.35 68.95 -3.44
C ARG A 42 -7.26 68.62 -4.63
N GLY A 43 -8.46 68.09 -4.38
CA GLY A 43 -9.60 68.17 -5.34
C GLY A 43 -10.28 69.54 -5.24
N PRO A 44 -11.57 69.69 -5.62
CA PRO A 44 -12.33 69.18 -6.77
C PRO A 44 -12.92 70.37 -7.61
N TRP A 45 -13.75 70.06 -8.62
CA TRP A 45 -14.73 70.91 -9.36
C TRP A 45 -14.57 70.98 -10.91
N ARG A 46 -15.73 70.81 -11.55
CA ARG A 46 -16.12 70.52 -12.96
C ARG A 46 -16.06 71.76 -13.90
N PRO A 47 -16.63 71.76 -15.13
CA PRO A 47 -16.55 70.83 -16.29
C PRO A 47 -16.27 71.57 -17.64
N SER A 48 -16.01 70.85 -18.74
CA SER A 48 -16.41 71.29 -20.10
C SER A 48 -16.53 70.12 -21.11
N VAL A 49 -17.80 69.82 -21.40
CA VAL A 49 -18.48 69.41 -22.65
C VAL A 49 -17.73 68.64 -23.76
N ALA A 50 -18.19 67.39 -23.91
CA ALA A 50 -18.59 66.61 -25.10
C ALA A 50 -17.65 66.44 -26.32
N ALA A 51 -17.31 65.17 -26.57
CA ALA A 51 -17.46 64.56 -27.89
C ALA A 51 -18.04 63.14 -27.73
N THR A 52 -18.90 62.82 -28.68
CA THR A 52 -19.86 61.71 -28.77
C THR A 52 -19.23 60.34 -29.00
N ASN A 53 -19.74 59.29 -28.33
CA ASN A 53 -20.31 58.09 -28.97
C ASN A 53 -20.80 57.09 -27.90
N GLY A 54 -21.97 56.52 -28.14
CA GLY A 54 -22.79 55.86 -27.13
C GLY A 54 -22.40 54.43 -26.76
N ALA A 55 -22.68 54.07 -25.51
CA ALA A 55 -23.19 52.77 -25.08
C ALA A 55 -23.68 52.89 -23.63
N ALA A 56 -24.87 52.38 -23.33
CA ALA A 56 -25.53 52.43 -22.02
C ALA A 56 -24.83 51.53 -20.98
N PRO A 57 -24.80 51.86 -19.67
CA PRO A 57 -24.42 50.93 -18.61
C PRO A 57 -25.67 50.36 -17.95
N ARG A 58 -26.02 49.11 -18.26
CA ARG A 58 -26.92 48.28 -17.45
C ARG A 58 -26.24 46.92 -17.26
N GLY A 59 -25.55 46.74 -16.13
CA GLY A 59 -24.89 45.48 -15.81
C GLY A 59 -24.29 45.42 -14.40
N GLY A 60 -23.74 46.52 -13.90
CA GLY A 60 -23.09 46.55 -12.58
C GLY A 60 -24.05 46.35 -11.39
N ALA A 61 -25.24 46.96 -11.45
CA ALA A 61 -26.22 46.88 -10.35
C ALA A 61 -26.83 45.47 -10.19
N TYR A 62 -26.93 44.71 -11.29
CA TYR A 62 -27.52 43.37 -11.26
C TYR A 62 -26.54 42.34 -10.70
N VAL A 63 -25.25 42.45 -11.01
CA VAL A 63 -24.21 41.58 -10.47
C VAL A 63 -24.02 41.80 -8.97
N LEU A 64 -24.06 43.06 -8.52
CA LEU A 64 -23.90 43.40 -7.11
C LEU A 64 -25.11 42.98 -6.27
N LEU A 65 -26.33 43.13 -6.81
CA LEU A 65 -27.55 42.63 -6.16
C LEU A 65 -27.59 41.09 -6.12
N GLN A 66 -27.13 40.43 -7.18
CA GLN A 66 -27.06 38.97 -7.23
C GLN A 66 -26.03 38.44 -6.23
N GLN A 67 -24.90 39.13 -6.06
CA GLN A 67 -23.89 38.79 -5.06
C GLN A 67 -24.42 38.98 -3.63
N GLN A 68 -25.13 40.08 -3.35
CA GLN A 68 -25.78 40.30 -2.06
C GLN A 68 -26.88 39.28 -1.74
N LEU A 69 -27.68 38.88 -2.72
CA LEU A 69 -28.68 37.81 -2.55
C LEU A 69 -28.00 36.47 -2.24
N GLN A 70 -26.88 36.18 -2.90
CA GLN A 70 -26.13 34.95 -2.67
C GLN A 70 -25.49 34.91 -1.27
N GLU A 71 -24.97 36.05 -0.80
CA GLU A 71 -24.44 36.22 0.56
C GLU A 71 -25.54 36.07 1.62
N HIS A 72 -26.72 36.66 1.37
CA HIS A 72 -27.86 36.54 2.27
C HIS A 72 -28.40 35.09 2.34
N GLU A 73 -28.46 34.38 1.21
CA GLU A 73 -28.81 32.96 1.22
C GLU A 73 -27.75 32.09 1.90
N GLN A 74 -26.46 32.42 1.77
CA GLN A 74 -25.39 31.72 2.48
C GLN A 74 -25.49 31.95 4.00
N GLN A 75 -25.77 33.18 4.42
CA GLN A 75 -26.02 33.48 5.83
C GLN A 75 -27.27 32.78 6.36
N ALA A 76 -28.36 32.75 5.59
CA ALA A 76 -29.58 32.03 5.97
C ALA A 76 -29.32 30.52 6.09
N ARG A 77 -28.54 29.93 5.17
CA ARG A 77 -28.12 28.51 5.26
C ARG A 77 -27.23 28.24 6.48
N GLN A 78 -26.31 29.16 6.80
CA GLN A 78 -25.48 29.03 8.01
C GLN A 78 -26.30 29.16 9.29
N GLN A 79 -27.27 30.09 9.34
CA GLN A 79 -28.19 30.22 10.47
C GLN A 79 -29.10 29.01 10.61
N HIS A 80 -29.56 28.42 9.49
CA HIS A 80 -30.34 27.18 9.51
C HIS A 80 -29.51 26.00 10.03
N LEU A 81 -28.25 25.87 9.60
CA LEU A 81 -27.34 24.83 10.12
C LEU A 81 -27.03 25.04 11.61
N GLN A 82 -26.86 26.29 12.06
CA GLN A 82 -26.71 26.60 13.49
C GLN A 82 -27.98 26.30 14.27
N TRP A 83 -29.15 26.57 13.70
CA TRP A 83 -30.45 26.27 14.31
C TRP A 83 -30.70 24.75 14.39
N GLU A 84 -30.38 23.99 13.34
CA GLU A 84 -30.41 22.53 13.34
C GLU A 84 -29.41 21.94 14.34
N GLN A 85 -28.20 22.51 14.46
CA GLN A 85 -27.25 22.11 15.52
C GLN A 85 -27.78 22.40 16.93
N GLN A 86 -28.57 23.47 17.11
CA GLN A 86 -29.21 23.76 18.39
C GLN A 86 -30.43 22.87 18.68
N GLN A 87 -31.14 22.41 17.65
CA GLN A 87 -32.27 21.48 17.76
C GLN A 87 -31.82 20.02 17.96
N HIS A 88 -30.72 19.61 17.34
CA HIS A 88 -30.10 18.30 17.50
C HIS A 88 -29.06 18.24 18.61
N ARG A 89 -28.88 19.32 19.38
CA ARG A 89 -28.14 19.25 20.64
C ARG A 89 -28.94 18.32 21.56
N PRO A 90 -28.44 17.13 21.92
CA PRO A 90 -29.13 16.30 22.89
C PRO A 90 -29.35 17.14 24.13
N LYS A 91 -30.62 17.32 24.55
CA LYS A 91 -30.92 17.78 25.91
C LYS A 91 -30.41 16.68 26.82
N VAL A 92 -29.14 16.76 27.18
CA VAL A 92 -28.63 16.09 28.37
C VAL A 92 -29.32 16.79 29.52
N THR A 93 -30.47 16.26 29.91
CA THR A 93 -31.01 16.48 31.24
C THR A 93 -29.93 15.93 32.16
N VAL A 94 -29.05 16.81 32.64
CA VAL A 94 -28.11 16.48 33.71
C VAL A 94 -29.01 16.21 34.92
N SER A 95 -29.41 14.95 35.07
CA SER A 95 -29.84 14.44 36.37
C SER A 95 -28.64 14.66 37.28
N GLN A 96 -28.78 15.60 38.20
CA GLN A 96 -27.77 15.93 39.20
C GLN A 96 -27.68 14.79 40.22
N HIS A 97 -27.15 13.65 39.78
CA HIS A 97 -26.76 12.52 40.62
C HIS A 97 -25.63 11.77 39.90
N ALA A 98 -24.45 12.38 39.82
CA ALA A 98 -23.22 11.70 39.46
C ALA A 98 -22.33 11.71 40.72
N ASP A 99 -22.71 10.89 41.70
CA ASP A 99 -22.06 10.86 43.03
C ASP A 99 -20.93 9.81 43.12
N SER A 100 -20.52 9.19 42.00
CA SER A 100 -19.43 8.21 41.97
C SER A 100 -18.39 8.48 40.87
N PRO A 101 -17.07 8.37 41.17
CA PRO A 101 -16.00 8.51 40.17
C PRO A 101 -16.07 7.49 39.02
N GLU A 102 -16.77 6.37 39.20
CA GLU A 102 -16.98 5.36 38.15
C GLU A 102 -17.95 5.83 37.06
N ASP A 103 -18.95 6.62 37.43
CA ASP A 103 -19.96 7.15 36.49
C ASP A 103 -19.35 8.22 35.58
N GLU A 104 -18.43 9.03 36.11
CA GLU A 104 -17.70 10.02 35.32
C GLU A 104 -16.74 9.36 34.32
N ALA A 105 -16.05 8.29 34.73
CA ALA A 105 -15.18 7.52 33.84
C ALA A 105 -15.97 6.83 32.72
N ASN A 106 -17.14 6.28 33.03
CA ASN A 106 -18.03 5.68 32.03
C ASN A 106 -18.61 6.72 31.07
N ALA A 107 -18.97 7.91 31.55
CA ALA A 107 -19.43 9.01 30.69
C ALA A 107 -18.36 9.43 29.68
N ARG A 108 -17.10 9.59 30.12
CA ARG A 108 -15.96 9.90 29.24
C ARG A 108 -15.71 8.82 28.20
N PHE A 109 -15.92 7.55 28.56
CA PHE A 109 -15.81 6.43 27.63
C PHE A 109 -16.87 6.51 26.51
N TYR A 110 -18.15 6.68 26.86
CA TYR A 110 -19.21 6.81 25.85
C TYR A 110 -19.05 8.05 24.97
N GLU A 111 -18.56 9.15 25.54
CA GLU A 111 -18.24 10.35 24.77
C GLU A 111 -17.12 10.09 23.76
N ALA A 112 -16.08 9.34 24.15
CA ALA A 112 -14.98 8.97 23.27
C ALA A 112 -15.42 8.01 22.14
N GLU A 113 -16.28 7.03 22.44
CA GLU A 113 -16.87 6.16 21.41
C GLU A 113 -17.74 6.95 20.44
N ALA A 114 -18.63 7.82 20.94
CA ALA A 114 -19.43 8.70 20.09
C ALA A 114 -18.56 9.59 19.20
N LYS A 115 -17.44 10.10 19.72
CA LYS A 115 -16.47 10.88 18.94
C LYS A 115 -15.84 10.06 17.82
N ILE A 116 -15.51 8.79 18.04
CA ILE A 116 -15.03 7.89 16.96
C ILE A 116 -16.10 7.78 15.87
N GLU A 117 -17.36 7.54 16.24
CA GLU A 117 -18.42 7.34 15.25
C GLU A 117 -18.72 8.59 14.43
N VAL A 118 -18.74 9.76 15.07
CA VAL A 118 -18.90 11.05 14.38
C VAL A 118 -17.71 11.33 13.47
N THR A 119 -16.48 11.18 13.96
CA THR A 119 -15.27 11.45 13.16
C THR A 119 -15.08 10.47 12.01
N ALA A 120 -15.55 9.21 12.14
CA ALA A 120 -15.54 8.23 11.06
C ALA A 120 -16.34 8.70 9.83
N GLN A 121 -17.33 9.58 10.02
CA GLN A 121 -18.11 10.18 8.93
C GLN A 121 -17.35 11.34 8.24
N CYS A 122 -16.41 11.97 8.94
CA CYS A 122 -15.69 13.18 8.47
C CYS A 122 -14.60 12.89 7.42
N ARG A 123 -14.36 11.63 7.04
CA ARG A 123 -13.39 11.16 6.02
C ARG A 123 -11.91 11.46 6.30
N SER A 124 -11.58 12.31 7.26
CA SER A 124 -10.20 12.62 7.66
C SER A 124 -9.60 11.45 8.45
N ARG A 125 -8.68 10.70 7.81
CA ARG A 125 -8.05 9.51 8.41
C ARG A 125 -7.23 9.87 9.65
N ASP A 126 -6.58 11.03 9.65
CA ASP A 126 -5.82 11.53 10.80
C ASP A 126 -6.74 11.79 11.99
N GLU A 127 -7.89 12.44 11.78
CA GLU A 127 -8.85 12.73 12.85
C GLU A 127 -9.44 11.45 13.43
N VAL A 128 -9.82 10.49 12.57
CA VAL A 128 -10.30 9.17 13.01
C VAL A 128 -9.23 8.45 13.83
N PHE A 129 -7.98 8.47 13.38
CA PHE A 129 -6.88 7.85 14.11
C PHE A 129 -6.61 8.54 15.46
N GLN A 130 -6.71 9.87 15.54
CA GLN A 130 -6.57 10.58 16.82
C GLN A 130 -7.76 10.31 17.76
N ALA A 131 -9.00 10.23 17.24
CA ALA A 131 -10.16 9.88 18.04
C ALA A 131 -10.03 8.46 18.63
N LEU A 132 -9.60 7.49 17.82
CA LEU A 132 -9.30 6.13 18.26
C LEU A 132 -8.21 6.11 19.33
N LYS A 133 -7.13 6.86 19.14
CA LYS A 133 -6.06 6.96 20.14
C LYS A 133 -6.55 7.50 21.47
N GLU A 134 -7.42 8.50 21.45
CA GLU A 134 -7.97 9.08 22.68
C GLU A 134 -8.89 8.08 23.40
N ALA A 135 -9.73 7.36 22.66
CA ALA A 135 -10.54 6.30 23.23
C ALA A 135 -9.69 5.19 23.86
N ILE A 136 -8.61 4.77 23.19
CA ILE A 136 -7.68 3.74 23.70
C ILE A 136 -7.01 4.19 25.00
N ARG A 137 -6.69 5.48 25.14
CA ARG A 137 -6.11 6.05 26.38
C ARG A 137 -7.09 6.00 27.54
N ILE A 138 -8.37 6.21 27.28
CA ILE A 138 -9.43 6.15 28.31
C ILE A 138 -9.70 4.70 28.70
N ARG A 139 -9.89 3.83 27.71
CA ARG A 139 -10.11 2.39 27.90
C ARG A 139 -9.47 1.61 26.74
N PRO A 140 -8.41 0.82 26.98
CA PRO A 140 -7.70 0.09 25.93
C PRO A 140 -8.43 -1.17 25.45
N LEU A 141 -9.76 -1.20 25.51
CA LEU A 141 -10.61 -2.31 25.08
C LEU A 141 -11.43 -1.86 23.88
N LEU A 142 -11.13 -2.39 22.69
CA LEU A 142 -11.81 -2.03 21.45
C LEU A 142 -12.82 -3.11 21.06
N SER A 143 -14.04 -2.68 20.75
CA SER A 143 -15.04 -3.52 20.09
C SER A 143 -14.54 -4.00 18.72
N ARG A 144 -15.10 -5.09 18.19
CA ARG A 144 -14.78 -5.58 16.84
C ARG A 144 -14.90 -4.49 15.78
N LYS A 145 -15.96 -3.68 15.84
CA LYS A 145 -16.19 -2.52 14.97
C LYS A 145 -15.05 -1.50 15.06
N HIS A 146 -14.61 -1.15 16.27
CA HIS A 146 -13.51 -0.20 16.47
C HIS A 146 -12.15 -0.77 16.06
N ARG A 147 -11.92 -2.07 16.26
CA ARG A 147 -10.73 -2.78 15.75
C ARG A 147 -10.67 -2.68 14.22
N GLU A 148 -11.74 -3.06 13.54
CA GLU A 148 -11.83 -2.98 12.07
C GLU A 148 -11.64 -1.55 11.55
N LEU A 149 -12.26 -0.55 12.20
CA LEU A 149 -12.06 0.86 11.85
C LEU A 149 -10.60 1.31 12.03
N LEU A 150 -9.94 0.90 13.11
CA LEU A 150 -8.52 1.18 13.34
C LEU A 150 -7.66 0.58 12.23
N ALA A 151 -7.83 -0.71 11.92
CA ALA A 151 -7.05 -1.34 10.86
C ALA A 151 -7.30 -0.70 9.49
N ASN A 152 -8.55 -0.41 9.13
CA ASN A 152 -8.88 0.23 7.86
C ASN A 152 -8.27 1.64 7.76
N THR A 153 -8.32 2.41 8.85
CA THR A 153 -7.74 3.75 8.91
C THR A 153 -6.23 3.70 8.73
N VAL A 154 -5.55 2.85 9.49
CA VAL A 154 -4.09 2.70 9.45
C VAL A 154 -3.63 2.16 8.10
N LYS A 155 -4.29 1.13 7.57
CA LYS A 155 -4.00 0.59 6.23
C LYS A 155 -4.15 1.65 5.16
N ALA A 156 -5.20 2.46 5.23
CA ALA A 156 -5.41 3.53 4.26
C ALA A 156 -4.32 4.62 4.36
N MET A 157 -3.94 5.05 5.56
CA MET A 157 -2.85 6.01 5.76
C MET A 157 -1.52 5.48 5.21
N VAL A 158 -1.16 4.24 5.55
CA VAL A 158 0.06 3.59 5.06
C VAL A 158 0.04 3.41 3.54
N SER A 159 -1.13 3.06 2.97
CA SER A 159 -1.31 2.96 1.53
C SER A 159 -1.09 4.31 0.82
N ASP A 160 -1.63 5.41 1.36
CA ASP A 160 -1.41 6.75 0.80
C ASP A 160 0.08 7.12 0.78
N TYR A 161 0.78 6.83 1.88
CA TYR A 161 2.22 7.06 1.96
C TYR A 161 2.99 6.23 0.94
N ARG A 162 2.66 4.94 0.81
CA ARG A 162 3.29 4.02 -0.14
C ARG A 162 3.05 4.49 -1.58
N SER A 163 1.81 4.84 -1.93
CA SER A 163 1.49 5.39 -3.25
C SER A 163 2.21 6.71 -3.53
N SER A 164 2.27 7.61 -2.54
CA SER A 164 2.99 8.88 -2.65
C SER A 164 4.49 8.66 -2.85
N TYR A 165 5.08 7.73 -2.09
CA TYR A 165 6.48 7.36 -2.22
C TYR A 165 6.81 6.86 -3.62
N TYR A 166 6.04 5.90 -4.16
CA TYR A 166 6.30 5.37 -5.51
C TYR A 166 6.14 6.41 -6.60
N ILE A 167 5.14 7.30 -6.50
CA ILE A 167 4.94 8.39 -7.48
C ILE A 167 6.12 9.37 -7.45
N ILE A 168 6.53 9.82 -6.26
CA ILE A 168 7.62 10.79 -6.11
C ILE A 168 8.97 10.16 -6.46
N SER A 169 9.20 8.90 -6.08
CA SER A 169 10.39 8.13 -6.41
C SER A 169 10.51 7.92 -7.93
N GLY A 170 9.40 7.59 -8.60
CA GLY A 170 9.34 7.56 -10.06
C GLY A 170 9.64 8.92 -10.69
N ALA A 171 9.10 10.02 -10.15
CA ALA A 171 9.38 11.36 -10.65
C ALA A 171 10.86 11.76 -10.47
N HIS A 172 11.47 11.36 -9.35
CA HIS A 172 12.89 11.55 -9.08
C HIS A 172 13.76 10.78 -10.08
N ALA A 173 13.47 9.50 -10.32
CA ALA A 173 14.16 8.68 -11.32
C ALA A 173 14.03 9.27 -12.73
N VAL A 174 12.84 9.77 -13.09
CA VAL A 174 12.60 10.44 -14.37
C VAL A 174 13.48 11.67 -14.55
N LEU A 175 13.54 12.55 -13.55
CA LEU A 175 14.36 13.77 -13.64
C LEU A 175 15.86 13.45 -13.68
N LEU A 176 16.30 12.47 -12.91
CA LEU A 176 17.67 11.97 -12.96
C LEU A 176 18.04 11.42 -14.34
N ALA A 177 17.11 10.75 -15.03
CA ALA A 177 17.34 10.17 -16.35
C ALA A 177 17.24 11.20 -17.48
N ALA A 178 16.27 12.12 -17.40
CA ALA A 178 15.95 13.06 -18.47
C ALA A 178 17.10 14.03 -18.75
N GLY A 179 17.80 14.50 -17.70
CA GLY A 179 18.90 15.44 -17.84
C GLY A 179 20.09 14.95 -18.67
N PRO A 180 20.74 13.84 -18.27
CA PRO A 180 21.80 13.20 -19.05
C PRO A 180 21.32 12.83 -20.45
N ALA A 181 20.12 12.24 -20.58
CA ALA A 181 19.57 11.87 -21.89
C ALA A 181 19.38 13.10 -22.80
N TRP A 182 18.89 14.22 -22.26
CA TRP A 182 18.71 15.46 -23.01
C TRP A 182 20.04 16.00 -23.52
N ARG A 183 21.04 16.14 -22.64
CA ARG A 183 22.35 16.70 -22.98
C ARG A 183 23.01 15.91 -24.10
N THR A 184 23.04 14.59 -24.00
CA THR A 184 23.73 13.74 -24.97
C THR A 184 22.95 13.56 -26.27
N ALA A 185 21.61 13.58 -26.23
CA ALA A 185 20.78 13.48 -27.44
C ALA A 185 20.55 14.83 -28.14
N LYS A 186 20.83 15.96 -27.48
CA LYS A 186 20.79 17.31 -28.09
C LYS A 186 21.76 17.39 -29.27
N GLU A 187 22.96 16.84 -29.11
CA GLU A 187 23.97 16.79 -30.17
C GLU A 187 23.56 15.85 -31.32
N LYS A 188 22.69 14.87 -31.06
CA LYS A 188 22.20 13.86 -32.02
C LYS A 188 20.86 14.22 -32.68
N GLY A 189 20.27 15.37 -32.36
CA GLY A 189 19.08 15.91 -33.03
C GLY A 189 17.71 15.39 -32.57
N ALA A 190 17.63 14.53 -31.54
CA ALA A 190 16.33 14.01 -31.02
C ALA A 190 16.22 14.00 -29.48
N PRO A 191 16.52 15.11 -28.77
CA PRO A 191 16.61 15.15 -27.32
C PRO A 191 15.28 14.82 -26.61
N ALA A 192 14.16 15.36 -27.10
CA ALA A 192 12.86 15.17 -26.46
C ALA A 192 12.38 13.70 -26.50
N ALA A 193 12.68 12.97 -27.57
CA ALA A 193 12.34 11.55 -27.68
C ALA A 193 13.19 10.69 -26.74
N ALA A 194 14.50 10.97 -26.67
CA ALA A 194 15.42 10.29 -25.76
C ALA A 194 15.03 10.52 -24.29
N CYS A 195 14.67 11.75 -23.91
CA CYS A 195 14.21 12.08 -22.56
C CYS A 195 12.97 11.29 -22.16
N ARG A 196 11.94 11.28 -23.02
CA ARG A 196 10.70 10.54 -22.73
C ARG A 196 10.93 9.04 -22.62
N ALA A 197 11.79 8.49 -23.48
CA ALA A 197 12.12 7.06 -23.44
C ALA A 197 12.94 6.68 -22.20
N ALA A 198 13.93 7.48 -21.83
CA ALA A 198 14.71 7.30 -20.60
C ALA A 198 13.81 7.45 -19.36
N ALA A 199 12.96 8.47 -19.34
CA ALA A 199 12.01 8.72 -18.27
C ALA A 199 11.04 7.54 -18.06
N ALA A 200 10.38 7.07 -19.12
CA ALA A 200 9.45 5.96 -19.03
C ALA A 200 10.15 4.67 -18.54
N ALA A 201 11.37 4.40 -19.01
CA ALA A 201 12.15 3.25 -18.58
C ALA A 201 12.63 3.37 -17.13
N ALA A 202 13.09 4.54 -16.69
CA ALA A 202 13.51 4.80 -15.31
C ALA A 202 12.34 4.65 -14.32
N ALA A 203 11.17 5.19 -14.66
CA ALA A 203 9.96 5.02 -13.87
C ALA A 203 9.56 3.54 -13.75
N GLY A 204 9.60 2.81 -14.87
CA GLY A 204 9.28 1.38 -14.88
C GLY A 204 10.27 0.51 -14.09
N LEU A 205 11.57 0.82 -14.15
CA LEU A 205 12.60 0.15 -13.35
C LEU A 205 12.44 0.44 -11.86
N THR A 206 12.14 1.68 -11.50
CA THR A 206 11.91 2.07 -10.10
C THR A 206 10.71 1.33 -9.51
N LEU A 207 9.63 1.17 -10.28
CA LEU A 207 8.48 0.35 -9.89
C LEU A 207 8.83 -1.15 -9.79
N ALA A 208 9.84 -1.62 -10.51
CA ALA A 208 10.35 -2.98 -10.40
C ALA A 208 11.29 -3.18 -9.20
N GLY A 209 11.54 -2.14 -8.39
CA GLY A 209 12.37 -2.22 -7.19
C GLY A 209 13.82 -1.73 -7.35
N VAL A 210 14.19 -1.21 -8.53
CA VAL A 210 15.52 -0.61 -8.75
C VAL A 210 15.59 0.76 -8.06
N SER A 211 16.75 1.10 -7.49
CA SER A 211 16.94 2.42 -6.89
C SER A 211 16.77 3.53 -7.94
N PRO A 212 16.21 4.71 -7.61
CA PRO A 212 16.00 5.78 -8.58
C PRO A 212 17.27 6.21 -9.34
N SER A 213 18.42 6.18 -8.66
CA SER A 213 19.72 6.52 -9.26
C SER A 213 20.15 5.49 -10.30
N GLU A 214 20.13 4.21 -9.94
CA GLU A 214 20.51 3.11 -10.83
C GLU A 214 19.54 2.96 -12.00
N ALA A 215 18.23 3.11 -11.72
CA ALA A 215 17.19 3.11 -12.73
C ALA A 215 17.39 4.24 -13.74
N ALA A 216 17.73 5.44 -13.26
CA ALA A 216 17.98 6.60 -14.10
C ALA A 216 19.22 6.45 -14.97
N GLU A 217 20.34 6.00 -14.38
CA GLU A 217 21.59 5.75 -15.09
C GLU A 217 21.40 4.72 -16.21
N THR A 218 20.85 3.55 -15.86
CA THR A 218 20.59 2.46 -16.82
C THR A 218 19.67 2.90 -17.95
N ALA A 219 18.62 3.66 -17.62
CA ALA A 219 17.64 4.13 -18.61
C ALA A 219 18.20 5.23 -19.52
N ALA A 220 18.93 6.20 -18.97
CA ALA A 220 19.57 7.26 -19.74
C ALA A 220 20.62 6.70 -20.70
N ASP A 221 21.49 5.83 -20.21
CA ASP A 221 22.52 5.19 -21.01
C ASP A 221 21.92 4.35 -22.13
N THR A 222 20.88 3.56 -21.82
CA THR A 222 20.20 2.75 -22.83
C THR A 222 19.53 3.62 -23.90
N ALA A 223 18.87 4.72 -23.50
CA ALA A 223 18.22 5.63 -24.44
C ALA A 223 19.22 6.26 -25.41
N VAL A 224 20.40 6.62 -24.92
CA VAL A 224 21.43 7.35 -25.68
C VAL A 224 22.31 6.43 -26.53
N SER A 225 22.65 5.25 -26.02
CA SER A 225 23.59 4.31 -26.66
C SER A 225 22.90 3.28 -27.55
N LYS A 226 21.77 2.71 -27.10
CA LYS A 226 21.07 1.60 -27.76
C LYS A 226 19.77 2.04 -28.45
N GLY A 227 19.35 3.29 -28.22
CA GLY A 227 18.20 3.91 -28.86
C GLY A 227 16.85 3.57 -28.21
N LEU A 228 15.79 4.22 -28.71
CA LEU A 228 14.43 4.21 -28.16
C LEU A 228 13.78 2.82 -28.11
N GLY A 229 14.17 1.90 -29.00
CA GLY A 229 13.65 0.54 -29.01
C GLY A 229 14.15 -0.29 -27.82
N ALA A 230 15.40 -0.06 -27.39
CA ALA A 230 16.01 -0.83 -26.31
C ALA A 230 15.44 -0.47 -24.93
N THR A 231 15.01 0.78 -24.73
CA THR A 231 14.42 1.23 -23.45
C THR A 231 13.05 0.60 -23.18
N ARG A 232 12.26 0.30 -24.23
CA ARG A 232 10.93 -0.34 -24.11
C ARG A 232 10.99 -1.72 -23.45
N ASN A 233 12.05 -2.47 -23.70
CA ASN A 233 12.22 -3.83 -23.18
C ASN A 233 13.03 -3.88 -21.87
N LEU A 234 13.47 -2.73 -21.34
CA LEU A 234 14.40 -2.66 -20.22
C LEU A 234 13.79 -3.27 -18.94
N VAL A 235 12.53 -2.91 -18.63
CA VAL A 235 11.81 -3.42 -17.46
C VAL A 235 11.58 -4.93 -17.56
N ALA A 236 11.15 -5.41 -18.73
CA ALA A 236 10.94 -6.84 -18.96
C ALA A 236 12.26 -7.63 -18.81
N ARG A 237 13.36 -7.11 -19.36
CA ARG A 237 14.70 -7.71 -19.19
C ARG A 237 15.14 -7.72 -17.73
N HIS A 238 14.90 -6.64 -17.00
CA HIS A 238 15.24 -6.57 -15.57
C HIS A 238 14.45 -7.62 -14.77
N LYS A 239 13.14 -7.75 -15.00
CA LYS A 239 12.32 -8.78 -14.33
C LYS A 239 12.81 -10.21 -14.61
N VAL A 240 13.15 -10.52 -15.86
CA VAL A 240 13.72 -11.82 -16.22
C VAL A 240 15.09 -12.04 -15.56
N TYR A 241 15.93 -11.01 -15.49
CA TYR A 241 17.22 -11.08 -14.81
C TYR A 241 17.07 -11.31 -13.30
N GLN A 242 16.16 -10.57 -12.66
CA GLN A 242 15.83 -10.71 -11.24
C GLN A 242 15.32 -12.12 -10.93
N GLN A 243 14.40 -12.65 -11.74
CA GLN A 243 13.91 -14.01 -11.61
C GLN A 243 15.06 -15.03 -11.72
N ARG A 244 15.98 -14.87 -12.68
CA ARG A 244 17.16 -15.76 -12.80
C ARG A 244 18.07 -15.69 -11.59
N GLN A 245 18.28 -14.50 -11.02
CA GLN A 245 19.07 -14.36 -9.79
C GLN A 245 18.40 -15.06 -8.61
N GLN A 246 17.09 -14.92 -8.47
CA GLN A 246 16.31 -15.60 -7.43
C GLN A 246 16.39 -17.13 -7.58
N SER A 247 16.20 -17.65 -8.79
CA SER A 247 16.33 -19.09 -9.07
C SER A 247 17.76 -19.59 -8.81
N ALA A 248 18.79 -18.82 -9.17
CA ALA A 248 20.19 -19.19 -8.90
C ALA A 248 20.52 -19.18 -7.40
N ALA A 249 20.04 -18.19 -6.65
CA ALA A 249 20.20 -18.11 -5.20
C ALA A 249 19.46 -19.27 -4.50
N ALA A 250 18.24 -19.60 -4.95
CA ALA A 250 17.49 -20.74 -4.46
C ALA A 250 18.23 -22.07 -4.72
N ALA A 251 18.83 -22.24 -5.90
CA ALA A 251 19.65 -23.40 -6.24
C ALA A 251 20.91 -23.50 -5.36
N ALA A 252 21.60 -22.39 -5.13
CA ALA A 252 22.77 -22.35 -4.23
C ALA A 252 22.40 -22.71 -2.78
N ALA A 253 21.29 -22.19 -2.27
CA ALA A 253 20.76 -22.54 -0.94
C ALA A 253 20.36 -24.01 -0.86
N ALA A 254 19.79 -24.58 -1.93
CA ALA A 254 19.48 -26.01 -2.00
C ALA A 254 20.74 -26.89 -1.94
N LEU A 255 21.80 -26.49 -2.65
CA LEU A 255 23.09 -27.17 -2.61
C LEU A 255 23.70 -27.15 -1.20
N GLN A 256 23.68 -25.98 -0.53
CA GLN A 256 24.17 -25.85 0.84
C GLN A 256 23.39 -26.75 1.82
N ARG A 257 22.06 -26.84 1.68
CA ARG A 257 21.25 -27.76 2.51
C ARG A 257 21.58 -29.22 2.26
N ALA A 258 21.75 -29.61 1.00
CA ALA A 258 22.15 -30.98 0.65
C ALA A 258 23.52 -31.34 1.24
N GLN A 259 24.47 -30.39 1.20
CA GLN A 259 25.80 -30.54 1.81
C GLN A 259 25.72 -30.65 3.34
N ALA A 260 24.90 -29.81 3.99
CA ALA A 260 24.71 -29.86 5.43
C ALA A 260 24.03 -31.17 5.89
N ALA A 261 23.05 -31.67 5.14
CA ALA A 261 22.41 -32.96 5.41
C ALA A 261 23.39 -34.13 5.22
N ALA A 262 24.24 -34.08 4.18
CA ALA A 262 25.28 -35.09 3.96
C ALA A 262 26.35 -35.06 5.07
N ALA A 263 26.72 -33.89 5.58
CA ALA A 263 27.64 -33.75 6.71
C ALA A 263 27.04 -34.31 8.01
N ALA A 264 25.76 -34.00 8.30
CA ALA A 264 25.06 -34.55 9.46
C ALA A 264 24.93 -36.08 9.41
N ALA A 265 24.72 -36.65 8.22
CA ALA A 265 24.70 -38.11 8.03
C ALA A 265 26.09 -38.75 8.20
N ALA A 266 27.17 -38.02 7.97
CA ALA A 266 28.54 -38.51 8.17
C ALA A 266 28.98 -38.46 9.65
N ASP A 267 28.43 -37.55 10.46
CA ASP A 267 28.73 -37.46 11.90
C ASP A 267 27.99 -38.54 12.73
N ASP A 268 26.84 -39.02 12.25
CA ASP A 268 26.04 -40.09 12.88
C ASP A 268 26.64 -41.50 12.70
N ASP A 269 27.66 -41.64 11.84
CA ASP A 269 28.35 -42.92 11.56
C ASP A 269 29.52 -43.20 12.54
N SER A 270 29.62 -42.43 13.63
CA SER A 270 30.69 -42.59 14.64
C SER A 270 30.30 -43.40 15.89
N SER A 271 29.10 -43.98 15.96
CA SER A 271 28.74 -44.97 16.98
C SER A 271 28.57 -46.38 16.41
N THR A 272 29.69 -47.08 16.29
CA THR A 272 29.90 -48.54 16.44
C THR A 272 28.83 -49.50 15.92
N GLY A 273 29.17 -50.28 14.88
CA GLY A 273 28.61 -51.62 14.66
C GLY A 273 28.76 -52.19 13.25
N GLU A 274 29.98 -52.54 12.82
CA GLU A 274 30.16 -53.56 11.77
C GLU A 274 29.96 -54.98 12.37
N PRO A 275 29.70 -56.07 11.58
CA PRO A 275 29.78 -56.17 10.11
C PRO A 275 28.66 -56.99 9.40
N GLU A 276 28.81 -57.05 8.07
CA GLU A 276 28.40 -58.08 7.09
C GLU A 276 27.09 -57.88 6.30
N GLY A 277 27.25 -57.81 4.96
CA GLY A 277 26.25 -58.33 4.01
C GLY A 277 26.02 -57.50 2.74
N ASP A 278 26.74 -57.87 1.67
CA ASP A 278 26.39 -57.73 0.24
C ASP A 278 26.05 -56.35 -0.38
N ALA A 279 26.93 -55.94 -1.30
CA ALA A 279 26.65 -54.96 -2.35
C ALA A 279 25.61 -55.49 -3.36
N PRO A 280 24.85 -54.59 -4.03
CA PRO A 280 25.15 -54.37 -5.44
C PRO A 280 25.03 -52.90 -5.93
N SER A 281 25.64 -52.70 -7.10
CA SER A 281 25.99 -51.48 -7.86
C SER A 281 24.89 -50.43 -8.11
N PRO A 282 25.27 -49.15 -8.37
CA PRO A 282 24.34 -48.05 -8.65
C PRO A 282 23.88 -48.00 -10.11
N LEU A 283 22.58 -47.86 -10.32
CA LEU A 283 21.95 -47.63 -11.62
C LEU A 283 21.95 -46.12 -11.97
N LEU A 284 22.44 -45.82 -13.18
CA LEU A 284 22.41 -44.52 -13.85
C LEU A 284 20.97 -44.04 -14.14
N PRO A 285 20.73 -42.72 -14.24
CA PRO A 285 19.40 -42.18 -14.57
C PRO A 285 19.10 -42.25 -16.08
N PRO A 286 17.82 -42.40 -16.49
CA PRO A 286 17.47 -42.40 -17.90
C PRO A 286 17.31 -40.98 -18.45
N SER A 287 17.87 -40.79 -19.64
CA SER A 287 17.66 -39.69 -20.57
C SER A 287 16.34 -39.84 -21.34
N SER A 288 15.56 -38.78 -21.47
CA SER A 288 14.52 -38.61 -22.50
C SER A 288 14.35 -37.11 -22.79
N SER A 289 14.85 -36.63 -23.93
CA SER A 289 14.20 -36.55 -25.24
C SER A 289 13.29 -35.32 -25.39
N SER A 290 13.82 -34.36 -26.12
CA SER A 290 13.18 -33.17 -26.67
C SER A 290 11.97 -33.50 -27.56
N SER A 291 10.85 -32.82 -27.33
CA SER A 291 9.82 -32.62 -28.34
C SER A 291 9.41 -31.14 -28.34
N ASN A 292 9.65 -30.50 -29.50
CA ASN A 292 9.16 -29.17 -29.83
C ASN A 292 7.63 -29.24 -30.01
N GLY A 293 6.92 -28.31 -29.38
CA GLY A 293 5.49 -28.07 -29.60
C GLY A 293 5.20 -26.59 -29.45
N ASP A 294 5.23 -25.86 -30.56
CA ASP A 294 4.73 -24.50 -30.69
C ASP A 294 3.22 -24.47 -30.42
N GLY A 295 2.81 -23.60 -29.51
CA GLY A 295 1.40 -23.41 -29.14
C GLY A 295 1.18 -22.06 -28.46
N SER A 296 1.25 -21.00 -29.26
CA SER A 296 0.91 -19.64 -28.83
C SER A 296 -0.61 -19.49 -28.71
N SER A 297 -1.14 -19.31 -27.51
CA SER A 297 -2.49 -18.79 -27.30
C SER A 297 -2.51 -17.75 -26.20
N SER A 298 -2.45 -16.49 -26.63
CA SER A 298 -2.69 -15.30 -25.82
C SER A 298 -4.19 -15.15 -25.55
N SER A 299 -4.62 -15.29 -24.29
CA SER A 299 -5.95 -14.86 -23.85
C SER A 299 -5.81 -13.67 -22.90
N ASN A 300 -6.04 -12.48 -23.46
CA ASN A 300 -6.34 -11.27 -22.71
C ASN A 300 -7.73 -11.41 -22.08
N SER A 301 -7.83 -11.39 -20.76
CA SER A 301 -9.09 -11.15 -20.05
C SER A 301 -8.96 -9.93 -19.15
N SER A 302 -9.38 -8.80 -19.71
CA SER A 302 -9.71 -7.60 -18.96
C SER A 302 -10.99 -7.86 -18.17
N SER A 303 -10.93 -7.86 -16.83
CA SER A 303 -12.13 -7.80 -16.00
C SER A 303 -12.07 -6.62 -15.02
N SER A 304 -13.13 -5.84 -15.13
CA SER A 304 -13.55 -4.68 -14.36
C SER A 304 -13.55 -4.94 -12.85
N SER A 305 -12.85 -4.06 -12.11
CA SER A 305 -12.89 -4.03 -10.65
C SER A 305 -13.95 -3.04 -10.16
N ASP A 306 -15.02 -3.56 -9.58
CA ASP A 306 -15.93 -2.79 -8.73
C ASP A 306 -16.13 -3.52 -7.39
N LYS A 307 -15.71 -2.81 -6.33
CA LYS A 307 -16.11 -2.87 -4.90
C LYS A 307 -16.44 -4.24 -4.29
N ILE A 308 -15.44 -4.92 -3.70
CA ILE A 308 -15.65 -5.84 -2.56
C ILE A 308 -14.47 -5.69 -1.57
N GLY A 309 -14.79 -5.54 -0.28
CA GLY A 309 -13.85 -5.29 0.80
C GLY A 309 -12.95 -6.48 1.16
N ASN A 310 -11.74 -6.14 1.62
CA ASN A 310 -10.71 -6.98 2.22
C ASN A 310 -10.17 -8.16 1.38
N ALA A 311 -9.33 -7.84 0.38
CA ALA A 311 -8.35 -8.77 -0.19
C ALA A 311 -7.01 -8.68 0.58
N PRO A 312 -6.36 -9.80 0.97
CA PRO A 312 -4.92 -9.78 1.25
C PRO A 312 -4.13 -9.55 -0.04
N ASP A 313 -3.21 -8.57 -0.03
CA ASP A 313 -2.37 -8.20 -1.18
C ASP A 313 -1.57 -9.43 -1.66
N SER A 314 -1.81 -9.93 -2.88
CA SER A 314 -0.96 -10.94 -3.50
C SER A 314 0.44 -10.38 -3.78
N ALA A 315 1.45 -11.26 -3.93
CA ALA A 315 2.77 -10.84 -4.39
C ALA A 315 2.70 -10.11 -5.75
N ALA A 316 1.73 -10.49 -6.61
CA ALA A 316 1.43 -9.81 -7.87
C ALA A 316 0.86 -8.39 -7.69
N ALA A 317 0.13 -8.12 -6.60
CA ALA A 317 -0.43 -6.80 -6.29
C ALA A 317 0.63 -5.79 -5.78
N ARG A 318 1.83 -6.25 -5.37
CA ARG A 318 2.88 -5.36 -4.81
C ARG A 318 3.38 -4.31 -5.80
N ILE A 319 3.27 -4.55 -7.11
CA ILE A 319 3.91 -3.71 -8.15
C ILE A 319 2.94 -3.25 -9.26
N GLN A 320 1.86 -3.98 -9.54
CA GLN A 320 1.13 -3.83 -10.81
C GLN A 320 0.09 -2.69 -10.91
N GLY A 321 -0.03 -1.80 -9.91
CA GLY A 321 -1.12 -0.81 -9.89
C GLY A 321 -0.74 0.67 -9.94
N LEU A 322 0.52 1.04 -9.68
CA LEU A 322 0.90 2.45 -9.50
C LEU A 322 1.76 2.92 -10.66
N THR A 323 1.11 3.51 -11.67
CA THR A 323 1.82 4.21 -12.75
C THR A 323 1.93 5.70 -12.41
N MET A 324 3.06 6.30 -12.77
CA MET A 324 3.19 7.75 -12.68
C MET A 324 2.10 8.41 -13.56
N PRO A 325 1.33 9.37 -13.05
CA PRO A 325 0.37 10.10 -13.86
C PRO A 325 1.03 10.72 -15.08
N GLN A 326 0.46 10.54 -16.27
CA GLN A 326 1.02 11.03 -17.53
C GLN A 326 1.26 12.55 -17.51
N GLN A 327 0.36 13.31 -16.91
CA GLN A 327 0.52 14.76 -16.73
C GLN A 327 1.76 15.13 -15.92
N LEU A 328 2.05 14.36 -14.86
CA LEU A 328 3.27 14.56 -14.07
C LEU A 328 4.50 14.25 -14.90
N LEU A 329 4.50 13.13 -15.63
CA LEU A 329 5.59 12.73 -16.54
C LEU A 329 5.88 13.81 -17.60
N GLU A 330 4.85 14.34 -18.25
CA GLU A 330 4.96 15.43 -19.23
C GLU A 330 5.52 16.71 -18.59
N THR A 331 5.09 17.02 -17.37
CA THR A 331 5.56 18.21 -16.64
C THR A 331 7.04 18.09 -16.28
N VAL A 332 7.48 16.95 -15.72
CA VAL A 332 8.88 16.78 -15.29
C VAL A 332 9.85 16.60 -16.46
N THR A 333 9.36 16.20 -17.63
CA THR A 333 10.17 16.08 -18.86
C THR A 333 10.07 17.31 -19.78
N ALA A 334 9.34 18.35 -19.37
CA ALA A 334 9.21 19.58 -20.14
C ALA A 334 10.57 20.28 -20.29
N GLU A 335 10.84 20.80 -21.49
CA GLU A 335 12.11 21.47 -21.78
C GLU A 335 12.36 22.69 -20.87
N ALA A 336 11.30 23.36 -20.43
CA ALA A 336 11.38 24.48 -19.49
C ALA A 336 11.85 24.05 -18.07
N VAL A 337 11.71 22.77 -17.72
CA VAL A 337 12.05 22.22 -16.40
C VAL A 337 13.50 21.73 -16.35
N LEU A 338 14.04 21.24 -17.46
CA LEU A 338 15.38 20.64 -17.54
C LEU A 338 16.52 21.56 -17.07
N PRO A 339 16.53 22.89 -17.37
CA PRO A 339 17.55 23.79 -16.84
C PRO A 339 17.57 23.87 -15.31
N TYR A 340 16.44 23.57 -14.66
CA TYR A 340 16.27 23.62 -13.20
C TYR A 340 16.22 22.22 -12.58
N GLN A 341 16.63 21.17 -13.30
CA GLN A 341 16.47 19.79 -12.84
C GLN A 341 17.09 19.55 -11.46
N GLU A 342 18.28 20.11 -11.20
CA GLU A 342 19.00 19.86 -9.94
C GLU A 342 18.22 20.42 -8.74
N TYR A 343 17.56 21.57 -8.93
CA TYR A 343 16.68 22.14 -7.92
C TYR A 343 15.49 21.23 -7.63
N PHE A 344 14.85 20.68 -8.68
CA PHE A 344 13.73 19.76 -8.51
C PHE A 344 14.15 18.41 -7.92
N ILE A 345 15.30 17.87 -8.32
CA ILE A 345 15.88 16.64 -7.74
C ILE A 345 16.07 16.80 -6.24
N LYS A 346 16.74 17.88 -5.79
CA LYS A 346 16.95 18.16 -4.36
C LYS A 346 15.64 18.29 -3.58
N ARG A 347 14.61 18.91 -4.20
CA ARG A 347 13.28 19.00 -3.59
C ARG A 347 12.61 17.63 -3.46
N LEU A 348 12.65 16.81 -4.50
CA LEU A 348 12.05 15.46 -4.47
C LEU A 348 12.75 14.56 -3.45
N GLU A 349 14.07 14.64 -3.31
CA GLU A 349 14.82 13.95 -2.26
C GLU A 349 14.42 14.39 -0.85
N ALA A 350 14.20 15.70 -0.64
CA ALA A 350 13.67 16.20 0.62
C ALA A 350 12.25 15.67 0.92
N PHE A 351 11.38 15.62 -0.10
CA PHE A 351 10.05 15.04 0.04
C PHE A 351 10.09 13.54 0.34
N LEU A 352 10.93 12.76 -0.35
CA LEU A 352 11.09 11.32 -0.09
C LEU A 352 11.57 11.06 1.33
N ARG A 353 12.58 11.79 1.81
CA ARG A 353 13.07 11.69 3.20
C ARG A 353 11.97 12.00 4.21
N ARG A 354 11.16 13.03 3.95
CA ARG A 354 10.04 13.39 4.80
C ARG A 354 8.97 12.29 4.82
N LEU A 355 8.59 11.73 3.67
CA LEU A 355 7.62 10.64 3.59
C LEU A 355 8.09 9.39 4.36
N ILE A 356 9.36 9.00 4.18
CA ILE A 356 9.94 7.86 4.91
C ILE A 356 9.89 8.12 6.42
N SER A 357 10.25 9.33 6.86
CA SER A 357 10.19 9.70 8.28
C SER A 357 8.77 9.65 8.85
N GLU A 358 7.78 10.15 8.11
CA GLU A 358 6.37 10.16 8.55
C GLU A 358 5.79 8.73 8.63
N VAL A 359 6.11 7.87 7.66
CA VAL A 359 5.72 6.44 7.67
C VAL A 359 6.34 5.70 8.85
N ARG A 360 7.63 5.92 9.11
CA ARG A 360 8.34 5.34 10.25
C ARG A 360 7.71 5.77 11.56
N GLU A 361 7.40 7.06 11.71
CA GLU A 361 6.77 7.59 12.91
C GLU A 361 5.37 7.01 13.11
N LEU A 362 4.57 6.86 12.05
CA LEU A 362 3.28 6.18 12.10
C LEU A 362 3.45 4.73 12.58
N ALA A 363 4.42 4.00 12.02
CA ALA A 363 4.70 2.62 12.41
C ALA A 363 5.08 2.50 13.88
N HIS A 364 5.99 3.34 14.38
CA HIS A 364 6.34 3.38 15.79
C HIS A 364 5.14 3.72 16.69
N LYS A 365 4.28 4.67 16.28
CA LYS A 365 3.05 4.99 17.02
C LYS A 365 2.12 3.77 17.11
N ILE A 366 1.89 3.07 16.01
CA ILE A 366 1.05 1.86 16.01
C ILE A 366 1.66 0.75 16.85
N HIS A 367 2.96 0.49 16.66
CA HIS A 367 3.69 -0.51 17.43
C HIS A 367 3.57 -0.27 18.94
N ASN A 368 3.74 0.98 19.38
CA ASN A 368 3.62 1.35 20.78
C ASN A 368 2.18 1.22 21.30
N ILE A 369 1.19 1.69 20.55
CA ILE A 369 -0.23 1.55 20.95
C ILE A 369 -0.61 0.07 21.08
N VAL A 370 -0.17 -0.76 20.13
CA VAL A 370 -0.48 -2.19 20.12
C VAL A 370 0.19 -2.89 21.30
N ASN A 371 1.51 -2.73 21.48
CA ASN A 371 2.25 -3.49 22.49
C ASN A 371 2.06 -2.96 23.91
N CYS A 372 1.86 -1.65 24.10
CA CYS A 372 1.74 -1.06 25.43
C CYS A 372 0.30 -0.95 25.94
N ALA A 373 -0.70 -0.91 25.06
CA ALA A 373 -2.10 -0.73 25.46
C ALA A 373 -3.00 -1.87 25.00
N LEU A 374 -3.06 -2.16 23.69
CA LEU A 374 -4.08 -3.06 23.14
C LEU A 374 -3.83 -4.55 23.42
N LEU A 375 -2.59 -5.04 23.28
CA LEU A 375 -2.25 -6.44 23.55
C LEU A 375 -2.39 -6.81 25.04
N PRO A 376 -1.90 -6.00 26.01
CA PRO A 376 -2.11 -6.27 27.42
C PRO A 376 -3.59 -6.28 27.84
N ALA A 377 -4.40 -5.44 27.19
CA ALA A 377 -5.83 -5.33 27.48
C ALA A 377 -6.73 -6.28 26.66
N ALA A 378 -6.15 -7.08 25.76
CA ALA A 378 -6.92 -7.95 24.87
C ALA A 378 -7.61 -9.09 25.65
N ASP A 379 -8.93 -9.12 25.55
CA ASP A 379 -9.84 -10.04 26.25
C ASP A 379 -10.07 -11.37 25.52
N SER A 380 -9.83 -11.41 24.20
CA SER A 380 -10.01 -12.61 23.38
C SER A 380 -8.79 -12.97 22.54
N THR A 381 -8.67 -14.24 22.16
CA THR A 381 -7.66 -14.69 21.20
C THR A 381 -7.79 -13.97 19.86
N GLU A 382 -9.02 -13.76 19.38
CA GLU A 382 -9.30 -13.00 18.16
C GLU A 382 -8.72 -11.59 18.23
N ALA A 383 -8.89 -10.89 19.36
CA ALA A 383 -8.34 -9.56 19.58
C ALA A 383 -6.80 -9.57 19.52
N LYS A 384 -6.16 -10.53 20.19
CA LYS A 384 -4.69 -10.67 20.21
C LYS A 384 -4.14 -10.93 18.81
N VAL A 385 -4.74 -11.87 18.08
CA VAL A 385 -4.39 -12.19 16.70
C VAL A 385 -4.55 -10.97 15.80
N PHE A 386 -5.65 -10.24 15.94
CA PHE A 386 -5.91 -9.01 15.19
C PHE A 386 -4.83 -7.94 15.42
N TYR A 387 -4.44 -7.69 16.66
CA TYR A 387 -3.44 -6.68 16.99
C TYR A 387 -2.03 -7.07 16.51
N LEU A 388 -1.66 -8.35 16.62
CA LEU A 388 -0.42 -8.86 16.05
C LEU A 388 -0.41 -8.73 14.53
N GLN A 389 -1.53 -9.05 13.87
CA GLN A 389 -1.69 -8.86 12.43
C GLN A 389 -1.53 -7.39 12.03
N LEU A 390 -2.11 -6.46 12.77
CA LEU A 390 -1.99 -5.02 12.50
C LEU A 390 -0.51 -4.58 12.56
N ASN A 391 0.22 -5.00 13.59
CA ASN A 391 1.65 -4.73 13.71
C ASN A 391 2.46 -5.37 12.56
N ALA A 392 2.13 -6.60 12.19
CA ALA A 392 2.78 -7.31 11.11
C ALA A 392 2.58 -6.59 9.76
N ASP A 393 1.32 -6.25 9.43
CA ASP A 393 0.94 -5.53 8.21
C ASP A 393 1.69 -4.18 8.13
N VAL A 394 1.67 -3.37 9.20
CA VAL A 394 2.34 -2.07 9.23
C VAL A 394 3.85 -2.21 9.05
N SER A 395 4.50 -3.14 9.76
CA SER A 395 5.94 -3.38 9.64
C SER A 395 6.33 -3.81 8.21
N ARG A 396 5.51 -4.69 7.59
CA ARG A 396 5.69 -5.13 6.19
C ARG A 396 5.59 -3.97 5.19
N TYR A 397 4.70 -3.02 5.42
CA TYR A 397 4.56 -1.88 4.51
C TYR A 397 5.71 -0.88 4.68
N VAL A 398 6.20 -0.68 5.90
CA VAL A 398 7.34 0.21 6.17
C VAL A 398 8.60 -0.34 5.51
N SER A 399 8.84 -1.65 5.59
CA SER A 399 9.99 -2.28 4.93
C SER A 399 9.99 -2.11 3.41
N GLN A 400 8.84 -1.86 2.78
CA GLN A 400 8.75 -1.61 1.33
C GLN A 400 9.13 -0.17 0.95
N VAL A 401 9.13 0.76 1.91
CA VAL A 401 9.31 2.20 1.66
C VAL A 401 10.66 2.70 2.15
N VAL A 402 11.20 2.08 3.21
CA VAL A 402 12.51 2.40 3.76
C VAL A 402 13.62 2.03 2.77
N THR A 403 14.59 2.93 2.62
CA THR A 403 15.73 2.77 1.69
C THR A 403 16.97 2.19 2.35
N ASP A 404 17.07 2.28 3.69
CA ASP A 404 18.18 1.71 4.44
C ASP A 404 18.05 0.18 4.51
N SER A 405 19.09 -0.54 4.14
CA SER A 405 19.04 -2.00 4.02
C SER A 405 18.88 -2.69 5.38
N GLU A 406 19.53 -2.18 6.43
CA GLU A 406 19.45 -2.78 7.77
C GLU A 406 18.08 -2.55 8.38
N GLU A 407 17.53 -1.35 8.20
CA GLU A 407 16.20 -0.99 8.66
C GLU A 407 15.09 -1.73 7.90
N CYS A 408 15.24 -1.89 6.58
CA CYS A 408 14.35 -2.73 5.78
C CYS A 408 14.30 -4.17 6.32
N GLU A 409 15.47 -4.78 6.53
CA GLU A 409 15.61 -6.11 7.10
C GLU A 409 15.04 -6.20 8.52
N HIS A 410 15.24 -5.16 9.34
CA HIS A 410 14.68 -5.08 10.68
C HIS A 410 13.15 -5.14 10.66
N PHE A 411 12.49 -4.27 9.88
CA PHE A 411 11.04 -4.25 9.78
C PHE A 411 10.46 -5.52 9.15
N ARG A 412 11.18 -6.12 8.19
CA ARG A 412 10.78 -7.39 7.56
C ARG A 412 10.80 -8.54 8.56
N LYS A 413 11.89 -8.68 9.34
CA LYS A 413 12.00 -9.67 10.43
C LYS A 413 10.99 -9.43 11.54
N GLN A 414 10.77 -8.17 11.90
CA GLN A 414 9.76 -7.79 12.88
C GLN A 414 8.36 -8.22 12.40
N SER A 415 8.01 -7.98 11.14
CA SER A 415 6.75 -8.41 10.54
C SER A 415 6.56 -9.93 10.56
N LEU A 416 7.59 -10.68 10.13
CA LEU A 416 7.60 -12.15 10.20
C LEU A 416 7.37 -12.65 11.63
N GLY A 417 8.04 -12.04 12.62
CA GLY A 417 7.87 -12.38 14.02
C GLY A 417 6.43 -12.20 14.51
N PHE A 418 5.78 -11.10 14.13
CA PHE A 418 4.39 -10.84 14.52
C PHE A 418 3.41 -11.81 13.86
N TYR A 419 3.54 -12.11 12.56
CA TYR A 419 2.70 -13.13 11.92
C TYR A 419 2.90 -14.52 12.54
N ARG A 420 4.14 -14.91 12.82
CA ARG A 420 4.44 -16.19 13.48
C ARG A 420 3.79 -16.27 14.86
N ASN A 421 3.86 -15.20 15.64
CA ASN A 421 3.22 -15.15 16.96
C ASN A 421 1.69 -15.23 16.84
N ALA A 422 1.09 -14.58 15.83
CA ALA A 422 -0.35 -14.65 15.58
C ALA A 422 -0.80 -16.07 15.21
N LEU A 423 -0.05 -16.75 14.33
CA LEU A 423 -0.31 -18.15 13.96
C LEU A 423 -0.15 -19.10 15.14
N ALA A 424 0.88 -18.93 15.97
CA ALA A 424 1.09 -19.74 17.16
C ALA A 424 -0.05 -19.59 18.19
N LEU A 425 -0.57 -18.36 18.38
CA LEU A 425 -1.73 -18.13 19.23
C LEU A 425 -2.99 -18.82 18.69
N PHE A 426 -3.18 -18.81 17.38
CA PHE A 426 -4.28 -19.51 16.73
C PHE A 426 -4.17 -21.03 16.96
N GLU A 427 -3.00 -21.61 16.73
CA GLU A 427 -2.77 -23.05 16.94
C GLU A 427 -2.95 -23.46 18.41
N GLN A 428 -2.46 -22.64 19.35
CA GLN A 428 -2.62 -22.89 20.78
C GLN A 428 -4.09 -22.84 21.20
N SER A 429 -4.86 -21.87 20.69
CA SER A 429 -6.30 -21.76 20.91
C SER A 429 -7.05 -22.99 20.41
N GLU A 430 -6.71 -23.46 19.21
CA GLU A 430 -7.29 -24.66 18.61
C GLU A 430 -6.96 -25.93 19.40
N GLN A 431 -5.74 -26.05 19.89
CA GLN A 431 -5.32 -27.19 20.71
C GLN A 431 -6.01 -27.21 22.08
N ASN A 432 -6.11 -26.07 22.75
CA ASN A 432 -6.80 -25.97 24.05
C ASN A 432 -8.28 -26.37 23.90
N ARG A 433 -8.94 -25.89 22.85
CA ARG A 433 -10.32 -26.25 22.53
C ARG A 433 -10.49 -27.74 22.22
N LYS A 434 -9.58 -28.34 21.45
CA LYS A 434 -9.61 -29.80 21.19
C LYS A 434 -9.51 -30.61 22.48
N LYS A 435 -8.69 -30.16 23.44
CA LYS A 435 -8.57 -30.79 24.77
C LYS A 435 -9.85 -30.59 25.60
N GLU A 436 -10.41 -29.39 25.61
CA GLU A 436 -11.66 -29.09 26.33
C GLU A 436 -12.83 -29.94 25.80
N ARG A 437 -12.97 -30.07 24.47
CA ARG A 437 -13.98 -30.95 23.85
C ARG A 437 -13.79 -32.43 24.16
N GLN A 438 -12.56 -32.87 24.40
CA GLN A 438 -12.27 -34.26 24.81
C GLN A 438 -12.55 -34.51 26.29
N THR A 439 -12.46 -33.46 27.12
CA THR A 439 -12.59 -33.57 28.59
C THR A 439 -14.04 -33.33 29.04
N SER A 440 -14.77 -32.48 28.32
CA SER A 440 -16.16 -32.14 28.59
C SER A 440 -17.07 -32.87 27.58
N GLN A 441 -17.83 -33.87 28.03
CA GLN A 441 -18.89 -34.53 27.25
C GLN A 441 -20.12 -33.61 27.02
N GLN A 442 -19.93 -32.29 26.99
CA GLN A 442 -20.96 -31.30 26.72
C GLN A 442 -20.82 -30.82 25.28
N GLU A 443 -21.87 -31.05 24.49
CA GLU A 443 -22.09 -30.35 23.24
C GLU A 443 -22.44 -28.88 23.56
N GLY A 444 -21.55 -27.97 23.19
CA GLY A 444 -21.87 -26.57 22.97
C GLY A 444 -21.57 -25.61 24.13
N GLU A 445 -20.57 -24.76 23.91
CA GLU A 445 -20.74 -23.32 24.14
C GLU A 445 -19.93 -22.56 23.09
N ASP A 446 -20.59 -21.63 22.39
CA ASP A 446 -20.10 -20.87 21.24
C ASP A 446 -19.02 -19.85 21.65
N THR A 447 -17.81 -20.32 21.97
CA THR A 447 -16.66 -19.41 21.89
C THR A 447 -16.47 -19.02 20.42
N PRO A 448 -16.42 -17.72 20.07
CA PRO A 448 -16.31 -17.31 18.68
C PRO A 448 -15.02 -17.88 18.08
N GLU A 449 -15.20 -18.83 17.16
CA GLU A 449 -14.13 -19.36 16.32
C GLU A 449 -13.45 -18.18 15.63
N VAL A 450 -12.13 -18.08 15.73
CA VAL A 450 -11.39 -17.11 14.90
C VAL A 450 -11.67 -17.51 13.44
N PRO A 451 -12.31 -16.65 12.62
CA PRO A 451 -12.82 -17.10 11.33
C PRO A 451 -11.72 -17.68 10.43
N LEU A 452 -12.02 -18.76 9.70
CA LEU A 452 -11.05 -19.43 8.83
C LEU A 452 -10.38 -18.46 7.84
N SER A 453 -11.12 -17.49 7.31
CA SER A 453 -10.57 -16.45 6.42
C SER A 453 -9.47 -15.61 7.07
N VAL A 454 -9.53 -15.38 8.39
CA VAL A 454 -8.49 -14.68 9.14
C VAL A 454 -7.22 -15.52 9.20
N LYS A 455 -7.34 -16.81 9.57
CA LYS A 455 -6.20 -17.74 9.57
C LYS A 455 -5.54 -17.82 8.20
N MET A 456 -6.34 -18.02 7.16
CA MET A 456 -5.84 -18.09 5.78
C MET A 456 -5.15 -16.79 5.36
N GLY A 457 -5.72 -15.64 5.72
CA GLY A 457 -5.10 -14.34 5.46
C GLY A 457 -3.75 -14.17 6.16
N LEU A 458 -3.60 -14.67 7.39
CA LEU A 458 -2.32 -14.69 8.12
C LEU A 458 -1.29 -15.57 7.43
N VAL A 459 -1.66 -16.81 7.07
CA VAL A 459 -0.75 -17.74 6.37
C VAL A 459 -0.32 -17.17 5.03
N LEU A 460 -1.25 -16.58 4.28
CA LEU A 460 -0.96 -15.93 3.01
C LEU A 460 0.07 -14.81 3.18
N ASN A 461 -0.18 -13.85 4.09
CA ASN A 461 0.73 -12.72 4.28
C ASN A 461 2.08 -13.14 4.87
N TYR A 462 2.09 -14.15 5.76
CA TYR A 462 3.31 -14.74 6.30
C TYR A 462 4.14 -15.39 5.20
N ALA A 463 3.53 -16.24 4.37
CA ALA A 463 4.21 -16.93 3.27
C ALA A 463 4.75 -15.95 2.23
N VAL A 464 4.04 -14.86 1.96
CA VAL A 464 4.48 -13.77 1.09
C VAL A 464 5.80 -13.14 1.58
N LEU A 465 5.99 -12.98 2.89
CA LEU A 465 7.26 -12.52 3.46
C LEU A 465 8.32 -13.61 3.54
N LEU A 466 7.90 -14.84 3.86
CA LEU A 466 8.79 -15.99 3.96
C LEU A 466 9.38 -16.36 2.59
N HIS A 467 8.64 -16.13 1.51
CA HIS A 467 9.10 -16.37 0.15
C HIS A 467 10.36 -15.55 -0.17
N ASP A 468 10.43 -14.33 0.35
CA ASP A 468 11.54 -13.41 0.09
C ASP A 468 12.77 -13.73 0.98
N GLU A 469 12.66 -14.66 1.94
CA GLU A 469 13.79 -15.09 2.76
C GLU A 469 14.74 -16.03 2.02
N PRO A 470 16.05 -16.02 2.37
CA PRO A 470 17.02 -16.99 1.87
C PRO A 470 16.53 -18.42 2.07
N GLY A 471 16.17 -19.08 0.97
CA GLY A 471 15.68 -20.46 0.98
C GLY A 471 14.25 -20.66 1.52
N GLY A 472 13.49 -19.58 1.72
CA GLY A 472 12.12 -19.61 2.26
C GLY A 472 11.02 -19.90 1.23
N ALA A 473 11.29 -19.79 -0.08
CA ALA A 473 10.32 -20.07 -1.14
C ALA A 473 9.64 -21.45 -1.01
N GLN A 474 10.40 -22.51 -0.75
CA GLN A 474 9.84 -23.86 -0.59
C GLN A 474 8.93 -23.97 0.65
N GLN A 475 9.30 -23.29 1.74
CA GLN A 475 8.51 -23.27 2.96
C GLN A 475 7.21 -22.48 2.76
N ALA A 476 7.28 -21.36 2.03
CA ALA A 476 6.12 -20.56 1.66
C ALA A 476 5.14 -21.38 0.81
N ILE A 477 5.61 -22.05 -0.25
CA ILE A 477 4.79 -22.93 -1.10
C ILE A 477 4.13 -24.03 -0.26
N ALA A 478 4.90 -24.72 0.59
CA ALA A 478 4.37 -25.78 1.44
C ALA A 478 3.30 -25.28 2.41
N ALA A 479 3.53 -24.11 3.04
CA ALA A 479 2.56 -23.49 3.96
C ALA A 479 1.25 -23.11 3.24
N LEU A 480 1.34 -22.47 2.06
CA LEU A 480 0.16 -22.12 1.28
C LEU A 480 -0.63 -23.35 0.82
N ALA A 481 0.08 -24.37 0.32
CA ALA A 481 -0.55 -25.60 -0.14
C ALA A 481 -1.23 -26.36 1.00
N ALA A 482 -0.60 -26.46 2.17
CA ALA A 482 -1.20 -27.06 3.35
C ALA A 482 -2.47 -26.31 3.79
N GLN A 483 -2.42 -24.98 3.86
CA GLN A 483 -3.57 -24.16 4.23
C GLN A 483 -4.71 -24.23 3.19
N PHE A 484 -4.37 -24.39 1.91
CA PHE A 484 -5.37 -24.61 0.85
C PHE A 484 -6.10 -25.93 1.05
N ARG A 485 -5.38 -27.04 1.30
CA ARG A 485 -6.00 -28.36 1.53
C ARG A 485 -6.89 -28.35 2.77
N GLU A 486 -6.44 -27.76 3.87
CA GLU A 486 -7.26 -27.60 5.08
C GLU A 486 -8.53 -26.78 4.80
N ALA A 487 -8.43 -25.73 3.98
CA ALA A 487 -9.58 -24.93 3.61
C ALA A 487 -10.59 -25.72 2.75
N VAL A 488 -10.13 -26.57 1.83
CA VAL A 488 -11.01 -27.46 1.03
C VAL A 488 -11.81 -28.40 1.95
N GLU A 489 -11.18 -28.96 2.97
CA GLU A 489 -11.87 -29.84 3.95
C GLU A 489 -12.88 -29.07 4.80
N THR A 490 -12.58 -27.82 5.14
CA THR A 490 -13.39 -27.03 6.10
C THR A 490 -14.50 -26.21 5.42
N VAL A 491 -14.36 -25.83 4.15
CA VAL A 491 -15.27 -24.89 3.47
C VAL A 491 -16.73 -25.39 3.43
N VAL A 492 -16.93 -26.71 3.38
CA VAL A 492 -18.28 -27.33 3.39
C VAL A 492 -19.02 -27.15 4.72
N HIS A 493 -18.32 -26.80 5.79
CA HIS A 493 -18.87 -26.58 7.12
C HIS A 493 -19.16 -25.11 7.44
N ILE A 494 -18.85 -24.18 6.52
CA ILE A 494 -19.07 -22.75 6.74
C ILE A 494 -20.54 -22.39 6.49
N ALA A 495 -21.26 -22.05 7.55
CA ALA A 495 -22.66 -21.62 7.47
C ALA A 495 -22.83 -20.15 7.08
N ASP A 496 -21.90 -19.27 7.47
CA ASP A 496 -21.97 -17.84 7.17
C ASP A 496 -21.57 -17.55 5.71
N ALA A 497 -22.50 -16.98 4.93
CA ALA A 497 -22.29 -16.68 3.53
C ALA A 497 -21.24 -15.58 3.29
N GLU A 498 -21.07 -14.63 4.21
CA GLU A 498 -20.00 -13.63 4.10
C GLU A 498 -18.63 -14.28 4.28
N GLU A 499 -18.51 -15.13 5.30
CA GLU A 499 -17.29 -15.90 5.55
C GLU A 499 -16.94 -16.85 4.41
N GLY A 500 -17.92 -17.58 3.86
CA GLY A 500 -17.72 -18.45 2.71
C GLY A 500 -17.16 -17.69 1.50
N ARG A 501 -17.67 -16.48 1.23
CA ARG A 501 -17.12 -15.63 0.15
C ARG A 501 -15.69 -15.17 0.43
N ARG A 502 -15.37 -14.79 1.67
CA ARG A 502 -14.00 -14.40 2.07
C ARG A 502 -13.03 -15.58 1.94
N VAL A 503 -13.42 -16.77 2.39
CA VAL A 503 -12.61 -17.99 2.28
C VAL A 503 -12.33 -18.32 0.81
N MET A 504 -13.35 -18.34 -0.05
CA MET A 504 -13.17 -18.62 -1.48
C MET A 504 -12.23 -17.62 -2.17
N MET A 505 -12.35 -16.35 -1.81
CA MET A 505 -11.47 -15.30 -2.31
C MET A 505 -10.01 -15.55 -1.90
N VAL A 506 -9.76 -15.86 -0.63
CA VAL A 506 -8.40 -16.13 -0.15
C VAL A 506 -7.85 -17.45 -0.74
N MET A 507 -8.67 -18.50 -0.88
CA MET A 507 -8.28 -19.76 -1.54
C MET A 507 -7.76 -19.53 -2.96
N SER A 508 -8.42 -18.66 -3.73
CA SER A 508 -7.97 -18.30 -5.08
C SER A 508 -6.58 -17.65 -5.06
N LEU A 509 -6.30 -16.79 -4.07
CA LEU A 509 -5.00 -16.15 -3.91
C LEU A 509 -3.91 -17.14 -3.46
N LEU A 510 -4.23 -18.05 -2.54
CA LEU A 510 -3.32 -19.14 -2.12
C LEU A 510 -2.91 -19.98 -3.33
N ARG A 511 -3.89 -20.44 -4.12
CA ARG A 511 -3.68 -21.23 -5.34
C ARG A 511 -2.82 -20.47 -6.35
N GLY A 512 -3.17 -19.23 -6.66
CA GLY A 512 -2.43 -18.42 -7.63
C GLY A 512 -0.96 -18.21 -7.23
N ASN A 513 -0.69 -18.00 -5.94
CA ASN A 513 0.69 -17.89 -5.46
C ASN A 513 1.43 -19.24 -5.53
N VAL A 514 0.80 -20.35 -5.17
CA VAL A 514 1.43 -21.69 -5.28
C VAL A 514 1.79 -22.01 -6.73
N GLU A 515 0.85 -21.82 -7.67
CA GLU A 515 1.09 -22.05 -9.09
C GLU A 515 2.22 -21.17 -9.63
N ALA A 516 2.21 -19.87 -9.31
CA ALA A 516 3.24 -18.92 -9.75
C ALA A 516 4.63 -19.25 -9.17
N TRP A 517 4.71 -19.55 -7.88
CA TRP A 517 6.00 -19.80 -7.22
C TRP A 517 6.55 -21.19 -7.57
N CYS A 518 5.70 -22.19 -7.79
CA CYS A 518 6.15 -23.47 -8.33
C CYS A 518 6.82 -23.28 -9.71
N GLN A 519 6.24 -22.48 -10.60
CA GLN A 519 6.87 -22.14 -11.88
C GLN A 519 8.22 -21.41 -11.68
N GLU A 520 8.31 -20.50 -10.70
CA GLU A 520 9.54 -19.76 -10.38
C GLU A 520 10.69 -20.67 -9.92
N VAL A 521 10.38 -21.70 -9.13
CA VAL A 521 11.37 -22.67 -8.63
C VAL A 521 11.55 -23.89 -9.53
N GLY A 522 10.90 -23.94 -10.70
CA GLY A 522 10.98 -25.07 -11.65
C GLY A 522 10.31 -26.35 -11.16
N ARG A 523 9.21 -26.23 -10.41
CA ARG A 523 8.36 -27.33 -9.94
C ARG A 523 7.10 -27.46 -10.81
N ASP A 524 6.82 -28.68 -11.24
CA ASP A 524 5.62 -28.99 -12.04
C ASP A 524 4.52 -29.71 -11.22
N ASP A 525 4.70 -29.86 -9.90
CA ASP A 525 3.80 -30.61 -9.04
C ASP A 525 2.77 -29.74 -8.28
N ALA A 526 2.53 -28.51 -8.74
CA ALA A 526 1.61 -27.56 -8.10
C ALA A 526 0.20 -28.14 -7.88
N THR A 527 -0.35 -28.86 -8.87
CA THR A 527 -1.69 -29.49 -8.74
C THR A 527 -1.69 -30.61 -7.70
N THR A 528 -0.61 -31.39 -7.64
CA THR A 528 -0.39 -32.43 -6.63
C THR A 528 -0.33 -31.83 -5.23
N LEU A 529 0.44 -30.76 -5.06
CA LEU A 529 0.55 -30.04 -3.79
C LEU A 529 -0.81 -29.49 -3.33
N LEU A 530 -1.64 -29.01 -4.24
CA LEU A 530 -2.97 -28.51 -3.89
C LEU A 530 -3.99 -29.63 -3.63
N GLY A 531 -3.64 -30.89 -3.85
CA GLY A 531 -4.56 -32.03 -3.70
C GLY A 531 -5.63 -32.09 -4.79
N LEU A 532 -5.37 -31.48 -5.95
CA LEU A 532 -6.35 -31.35 -7.04
C LEU A 532 -6.26 -32.47 -8.09
N ASN A 533 -5.32 -33.41 -7.94
CA ASN A 533 -5.10 -34.49 -8.91
C ASN A 533 -6.28 -35.49 -9.01
N ASP A 534 -7.10 -35.60 -7.96
CA ASP A 534 -8.24 -36.54 -7.91
C ASP A 534 -9.56 -35.90 -8.40
N SER A 535 -9.52 -34.67 -8.92
CA SER A 535 -10.72 -33.89 -9.31
C SER A 535 -11.37 -34.32 -10.63
N SER A 536 -11.05 -35.50 -11.18
CA SER A 536 -11.81 -36.06 -12.31
C SER A 536 -13.18 -36.62 -11.90
N GLY A 537 -13.56 -36.54 -10.62
CA GLY A 537 -14.80 -37.12 -10.11
C GLY A 537 -15.76 -36.20 -9.34
N LEU A 538 -15.40 -34.97 -8.98
CA LEU A 538 -16.24 -34.10 -8.11
C LEU A 538 -16.10 -32.60 -8.47
N LEU A 539 -16.49 -32.25 -9.69
CA LEU A 539 -17.08 -30.96 -10.06
C LEU A 539 -18.30 -31.29 -10.94
#